data_AF-A0A7K4QXC3-F1
#
_entry.id   AF-A0A7K4QXC3-F1
#
_cell.length_a   1.000
_cell.length_b   1.000
_cell.length_c   1.000
_cell.angle_alpha   90.00
_cell.angle_beta   90.00
_cell.angle_gamma   90.00
#
_symmetry.space_group_name_H-M   'P 1'
#
loop_
_entity.id
_entity.type
_entity.pdbx_description
1 polymer ?
#
loop_
_entity_poly.entity_id
_entity_poly.type
_entity_poly.pdbx_seq_one_letter_code
_entity_poly.pdbx_strand_id
1 'polypeptide(L)'
;TVKHEEQTGAAEPEPAKKPAKEKRSIKKIALITAEEFEVVPAYLKGRLACDQINTVIEEINKAIVGKYKIMHRPLKSMSFAARNLYDRFIQEETKDTKGEFFIVEADIKEFTQLKMDKRFHSILSILRHCHRVRQVRGSKLVRYIIC
;
A
#
# COMPACT_ATOMS: atom_id res chain seq x y z
N THR A 1 29.00 -44.32 53.54
CA THR A 1 29.62 -44.19 52.20
C THR A 1 28.52 -43.92 51.19
N VAL A 2 28.74 -42.98 50.26
CA VAL A 2 27.84 -42.53 49.16
C VAL A 2 26.67 -41.64 49.66
N LYS A 3 26.70 -40.29 49.63
CA LYS A 3 26.92 -39.26 48.59
C LYS A 3 25.85 -39.30 47.48
N HIS A 4 25.00 -38.28 47.40
CA HIS A 4 24.86 -37.36 46.25
C HIS A 4 23.65 -36.42 46.43
N GLU A 5 23.93 -35.12 46.24
CA GLU A 5 23.01 -34.00 46.08
C GLU A 5 22.12 -34.18 44.85
N GLU A 6 20.92 -33.60 44.84
CA GLU A 6 20.54 -32.68 43.75
C GLU A 6 19.34 -31.81 44.10
N GLN A 7 19.58 -30.49 44.06
CA GLN A 7 18.57 -29.44 44.03
C GLN A 7 17.69 -29.60 42.79
N THR A 8 16.38 -29.37 42.94
CA THR A 8 15.52 -29.02 41.81
C THR A 8 14.81 -27.72 42.13
N GLY A 9 15.31 -26.65 41.49
CA GLY A 9 14.73 -25.32 41.52
C GLY A 9 13.36 -25.32 40.84
N ALA A 10 12.40 -24.67 41.49
CA ALA A 10 11.11 -24.35 40.92
C ALA A 10 11.30 -23.30 39.81
N ALA A 11 11.10 -23.70 38.56
CA ALA A 11 11.04 -22.78 37.43
C ALA A 11 9.64 -22.14 37.35
N GLU A 12 9.64 -20.81 37.39
CA GLU A 12 8.55 -19.90 37.04
C GLU A 12 7.91 -20.28 35.68
N PRO A 13 6.58 -20.12 35.49
CA PRO A 13 5.95 -20.40 34.22
C PRO A 13 6.31 -19.33 33.18
N GLU A 14 6.87 -19.77 32.04
CA GLU A 14 7.15 -18.89 30.89
C GLU A 14 5.90 -18.12 30.43
N PRO A 15 6.04 -16.83 30.04
CA PRO A 15 4.93 -16.04 29.55
C PRO A 15 4.47 -16.57 28.19
N ALA A 16 3.22 -17.04 28.15
CA ALA A 16 2.53 -17.50 26.96
C ALA A 16 2.74 -16.54 25.76
N LYS A 17 3.36 -17.06 24.70
CA LYS A 17 3.54 -16.37 23.41
C LYS A 17 2.18 -15.94 22.87
N LYS A 18 1.92 -14.63 22.90
CA LYS A 18 0.75 -14.00 22.25
C LYS A 18 0.72 -14.42 20.77
N PRO A 19 -0.46 -14.72 20.19
CA PRO A 19 -0.55 -15.13 18.80
C PRO A 19 0.01 -14.02 17.91
N ALA A 20 0.98 -14.38 17.08
CA ALA A 20 1.56 -13.49 16.10
C ALA A 20 0.43 -12.97 15.21
N LYS A 21 0.12 -11.67 15.32
CA LYS A 21 -0.84 -10.99 14.43
C LYS A 21 -0.44 -11.34 13.00
N GLU A 22 -1.33 -11.98 12.25
CA GLU A 22 -1.16 -12.18 10.81
C GLU A 22 -0.71 -10.86 10.19
N LYS A 23 0.47 -10.87 9.60
CA LYS A 23 1.01 -9.69 8.90
C LYS A 23 0.13 -9.48 7.66
N ARG A 24 -0.92 -8.65 7.79
CA ARG A 24 -1.79 -8.26 6.67
C ARG A 24 -0.91 -7.69 5.56
N SER A 25 -0.71 -8.47 4.49
CA SER A 25 0.11 -8.09 3.35
C SER A 25 -0.56 -6.95 2.58
N ILE A 26 0.22 -5.93 2.23
CA ILE A 26 -0.25 -4.79 1.45
C ILE A 26 0.05 -5.06 -0.02
N LYS A 27 -0.98 -5.03 -0.88
CA LYS A 27 -0.83 -5.19 -2.32
C LYS A 27 -0.05 -4.02 -2.92
N LYS A 28 0.83 -4.31 -3.87
CA LYS A 28 1.65 -3.32 -4.58
C LYS A 28 1.48 -3.51 -6.08
N ILE A 29 1.64 -2.43 -6.84
CA ILE A 29 1.75 -2.47 -8.30
C ILE A 29 3.11 -3.08 -8.66
N ALA A 30 3.10 -4.09 -9.52
CA ALA A 30 4.31 -4.62 -10.15
C ALA A 30 4.86 -3.63 -11.19
N LEU A 31 6.18 -3.50 -11.24
CA LEU A 31 6.88 -2.72 -12.27
C LEU A 31 6.52 -3.24 -13.67
N ILE A 32 6.61 -2.35 -14.65
CA ILE A 32 6.47 -2.69 -16.07
C ILE A 32 7.83 -3.17 -16.57
N THR A 33 7.84 -4.34 -17.21
CA THR A 33 9.07 -4.87 -17.84
C THR A 33 9.32 -4.22 -19.21
N ALA A 34 10.51 -4.38 -19.77
CA ALA A 34 10.80 -3.86 -21.11
C ALA A 34 9.86 -4.47 -22.16
N GLU A 35 9.56 -5.77 -22.05
CA GLU A 35 8.68 -6.49 -22.97
C GLU A 35 7.23 -5.98 -22.88
N GLU A 36 6.72 -5.78 -21.66
CA GLU A 36 5.39 -5.18 -21.45
C GLU A 36 5.33 -3.74 -21.95
N PHE A 37 6.43 -2.98 -21.86
CA PHE A 37 6.50 -1.61 -22.35
C PHE A 37 6.51 -1.53 -23.88
N GLU A 38 7.18 -2.46 -24.56
CA GLU A 38 7.23 -2.48 -26.02
C GLU A 38 5.85 -2.66 -26.66
N VAL A 39 5.00 -3.52 -26.07
CA VAL A 39 3.64 -3.76 -26.57
C VAL A 39 2.67 -2.60 -26.30
N VAL A 40 3.02 -1.64 -25.43
CA VAL A 40 2.19 -0.44 -25.20
C VAL A 40 2.13 0.38 -26.49
N PRO A 41 0.94 0.76 -26.98
CA PRO A 41 0.80 1.60 -28.16
C PRO A 41 1.59 2.92 -28.09
N ALA A 42 2.25 3.30 -29.18
CA ALA A 42 3.11 4.49 -29.24
C ALA A 42 2.38 5.79 -28.84
N TYR A 43 1.10 5.92 -29.16
CA TYR A 43 0.30 7.10 -28.79
C TYR A 43 0.06 7.21 -27.27
N LEU A 44 0.10 6.10 -26.52
CA LEU A 44 0.03 6.09 -25.05
C LEU A 44 1.40 6.39 -24.44
N LYS A 45 2.47 5.80 -24.99
CA LYS A 45 3.85 6.02 -24.53
C LYS A 45 4.26 7.49 -24.67
N GLY A 46 3.92 8.12 -25.80
CA GLY A 46 4.40 9.46 -26.13
C GLY A 46 5.93 9.49 -26.12
N ARG A 47 6.51 10.31 -25.23
CA ARG A 47 7.97 10.41 -25.02
C ARG A 47 8.44 9.80 -23.69
N LEU A 48 7.57 9.04 -23.02
CA LEU A 48 7.88 8.44 -21.72
C LEU A 48 8.80 7.24 -21.91
N ALA A 49 9.82 7.13 -21.07
CA ALA A 49 10.65 5.92 -20.97
C ALA A 49 10.07 4.96 -19.93
N CYS A 50 10.38 3.66 -20.05
CA CYS A 50 9.95 2.63 -19.09
C CYS A 50 10.36 2.98 -17.65
N ASP A 51 11.60 3.41 -17.44
CA ASP A 51 12.13 3.79 -16.12
C ASP A 51 11.36 4.95 -15.48
N GLN A 52 10.89 5.90 -16.29
CA GLN A 52 10.09 7.02 -15.82
C GLN A 52 8.71 6.57 -15.33
N ILE A 53 8.13 5.55 -15.96
CA ILE A 53 6.87 4.95 -15.53
C ILE A 53 7.09 4.15 -14.25
N ASN A 54 8.15 3.34 -14.20
CA ASN A 54 8.50 2.54 -13.02
C ASN A 54 8.79 3.40 -11.79
N THR A 55 9.45 4.55 -11.97
CA THR A 55 9.64 5.54 -10.89
C THR A 55 8.29 6.01 -10.30
N VAL A 56 7.30 6.27 -11.16
CA VAL A 56 5.96 6.67 -10.70
C VAL A 56 5.22 5.51 -10.02
N ILE A 57 5.40 4.27 -10.50
CA ILE A 57 4.87 3.07 -9.84
C ILE A 57 5.43 2.95 -8.42
N GLU A 58 6.73 3.21 -8.23
CA GLU A 58 7.35 3.17 -6.91
C GLU A 58 6.76 4.22 -5.96
N GLU A 59 6.54 5.45 -6.43
CA GLU A 59 5.86 6.49 -5.64
C GLU A 59 4.43 6.10 -5.28
N ILE A 60 3.67 5.54 -6.22
CA ILE A 60 2.32 5.02 -5.96
C ILE A 60 2.39 3.90 -4.90
N ASN A 61 3.36 2.98 -5.00
CA ASN A 61 3.59 1.93 -4.02
C ASN A 61 3.95 2.48 -2.63
N LYS A 62 4.71 3.58 -2.54
CA LYS A 62 4.96 4.28 -1.27
C LYS A 62 3.66 4.82 -0.67
N ALA A 63 2.80 5.44 -1.48
CA ALA A 63 1.50 5.95 -1.03
C ALA A 63 0.58 4.83 -0.51
N ILE A 64 0.48 3.72 -1.25
CA ILE A 64 -0.32 2.55 -0.85
C ILE A 64 0.21 1.98 0.48
N VAL A 65 1.53 1.80 0.58
CA VAL A 65 2.15 1.29 1.80
C VAL A 65 1.93 2.24 2.97
N GLY A 66 2.03 3.55 2.77
CA GLY A 66 1.76 4.57 3.78
C GLY A 66 0.34 4.49 4.33
N LYS A 67 -0.67 4.53 3.44
CA LYS A 67 -2.09 4.44 3.78
C LYS A 67 -2.42 3.15 4.54
N TYR A 68 -2.07 1.99 3.97
CA TYR A 68 -2.49 0.71 4.56
C TYR A 68 -1.68 0.32 5.80
N LYS A 69 -0.47 0.86 5.99
CA LYS A 69 0.24 0.77 7.28
C LYS A 69 -0.53 1.47 8.40
N ILE A 70 -1.15 2.61 8.12
CA ILE A 70 -2.01 3.30 9.09
C ILE A 70 -3.29 2.51 9.30
N MET A 71 -3.99 2.09 8.23
CA MET A 71 -5.23 1.31 8.35
C MET A 71 -5.07 -0.01 9.12
N HIS A 72 -3.92 -0.68 9.02
CA HIS A 72 -3.67 -1.94 9.73
C HIS A 72 -3.15 -1.75 11.16
N ARG A 73 -2.78 -0.52 11.56
CA ARG A 73 -2.27 -0.25 12.90
C ARG A 73 -3.44 -0.20 13.91
N PRO A 74 -3.27 -0.67 15.15
CA PRO A 74 -4.30 -0.53 16.18
C PRO A 74 -4.59 0.94 16.51
N LEU A 75 -5.87 1.36 16.50
CA LEU A 75 -6.31 2.74 16.78
C LEU A 75 -5.75 3.32 18.10
N LYS A 76 -5.68 2.49 19.15
CA LYS A 76 -5.14 2.88 20.47
C LYS A 76 -3.67 3.32 20.42
N SER A 77 -2.91 2.85 19.42
CA SER A 77 -1.49 3.17 19.23
C SER A 77 -1.23 4.34 18.27
N MET A 78 -2.29 4.94 17.71
CA MET A 78 -2.16 6.03 16.75
C MET A 78 -2.08 7.40 17.43
N SER A 79 -1.23 8.27 16.89
CA SER A 79 -1.23 9.70 17.19
C SER A 79 -2.48 10.39 16.62
N PHE A 80 -2.76 11.62 17.06
CA PHE A 80 -3.88 12.41 16.56
C PHE A 80 -3.86 12.57 15.03
N ALA A 81 -2.72 12.93 14.46
CA ALA A 81 -2.57 13.07 13.01
C ALA A 81 -2.86 11.75 12.26
N ALA A 82 -2.36 10.62 12.78
CA ALA A 82 -2.63 9.30 12.19
C ALA A 82 -4.11 8.90 12.29
N ARG A 83 -4.81 9.30 13.36
CA ARG A 83 -6.26 9.08 13.49
C ARG A 83 -7.05 9.92 12.49
N ASN A 84 -6.68 11.19 12.29
CA ASN A 84 -7.34 12.03 11.28
C ASN A 84 -7.20 11.44 9.87
N LEU A 85 -6.02 10.91 9.53
CA LEU A 85 -5.81 10.19 8.28
C LEU A 85 -6.65 8.91 8.21
N TYR A 86 -6.70 8.13 9.29
CA TYR A 86 -7.51 6.93 9.38
C TYR A 86 -9.00 7.23 9.14
N ASP A 87 -9.54 8.25 9.79
CA ASP A 87 -10.95 8.65 9.65
C ASP A 87 -11.25 9.09 8.21
N ARG A 88 -10.34 9.85 7.59
CA ARG A 88 -10.43 10.17 6.15
C ARG A 88 -10.45 8.91 5.28
N PHE A 89 -9.54 7.96 5.51
CA PHE A 89 -9.50 6.72 4.71
C PHE A 89 -10.80 5.94 4.81
N ILE A 90 -11.41 5.86 6.00
CA ILE A 90 -12.70 5.18 6.20
C ILE A 90 -13.84 5.92 5.49
N GLN A 91 -13.86 7.25 5.53
CA GLN A 91 -14.86 8.06 4.81
C GLN A 91 -14.74 7.94 3.28
N GLU A 92 -13.53 7.68 2.79
CA GLU A 92 -13.28 7.46 1.38
C GLU A 92 -13.69 6.06 0.91
N GLU A 93 -13.97 5.09 1.78
CA GLU A 93 -14.42 3.76 1.36
C GLU A 93 -15.81 3.81 0.69
N THR A 94 -16.02 2.95 -0.30
CA THR A 94 -17.33 2.71 -0.93
C THR A 94 -17.59 1.21 -1.07
N LYS A 95 -18.79 0.85 -1.53
CA LYS A 95 -19.12 -0.56 -1.82
C LYS A 95 -18.17 -1.17 -2.86
N ASP A 96 -17.67 -0.36 -3.80
CA ASP A 96 -16.80 -0.78 -4.91
C ASP A 96 -15.31 -0.89 -4.53
N THR A 97 -14.93 -0.39 -3.35
CA THR A 97 -13.55 -0.46 -2.83
C THR A 97 -13.40 -1.45 -1.68
N LYS A 98 -14.50 -2.08 -1.25
CA LYS A 98 -14.48 -3.03 -0.14
C LYS A 98 -13.56 -4.21 -0.45
N GLY A 99 -12.54 -4.38 0.39
CA GLY A 99 -11.56 -5.47 0.25
C GLY A 99 -10.45 -5.18 -0.77
N GLU A 100 -10.46 -4.00 -1.39
CA GLU A 100 -9.51 -3.61 -2.41
C GLU A 100 -8.47 -2.62 -1.88
N PHE A 101 -7.29 -2.62 -2.49
CA PHE A 101 -6.27 -1.63 -2.20
C PHE A 101 -6.46 -0.44 -3.13
N PHE A 102 -6.60 0.77 -2.61
CA PHE A 102 -6.75 1.97 -3.43
C PHE A 102 -6.14 3.21 -2.79
N ILE A 103 -5.79 4.17 -3.63
CA ILE A 103 -5.35 5.49 -3.21
C ILE A 103 -6.16 6.57 -3.90
N VAL A 104 -6.17 7.75 -3.29
CA VAL A 104 -6.73 8.98 -3.89
C VAL A 104 -5.62 10.02 -4.06
N GLU A 105 -5.95 11.13 -4.72
CA GLU A 105 -5.00 12.23 -4.92
C GLU A 105 -4.40 12.75 -3.61
N ALA A 106 -5.20 12.85 -2.54
CA ALA A 106 -4.73 13.29 -1.23
C ALA A 106 -3.68 12.33 -0.65
N ASP A 107 -3.77 11.02 -0.91
CA ASP A 107 -2.80 10.05 -0.42
C ASP A 107 -1.45 10.19 -1.13
N ILE A 108 -1.48 10.50 -2.43
CA ILE A 108 -0.25 10.77 -3.20
C ILE A 108 0.43 12.02 -2.63
N LYS A 109 -0.32 13.09 -2.37
CA LYS A 109 0.23 14.32 -1.78
C LYS A 109 0.74 14.13 -0.35
N GLU A 110 0.10 13.26 0.42
CA GLU A 110 0.47 12.99 1.82
C GLU A 110 1.77 12.18 1.92
N PHE A 111 1.92 11.15 1.10
CA PHE A 111 2.98 10.15 1.26
C PHE A 111 4.13 10.25 0.24
N THR A 112 4.00 11.14 -0.75
CA THR A 112 4.97 11.27 -1.85
C THR A 112 5.19 12.74 -2.22
N GLN A 113 6.23 13.01 -3.00
CA GLN A 113 6.45 14.33 -3.61
C GLN A 113 5.89 14.41 -5.04
N LEU A 114 5.12 13.40 -5.45
CA LEU A 114 4.63 13.28 -6.82
C LEU A 114 3.49 14.27 -7.08
N LYS A 115 3.64 15.06 -8.15
CA LYS A 115 2.60 15.97 -8.62
C LYS A 115 1.67 15.25 -9.58
N MET A 116 0.37 15.43 -9.38
CA MET A 116 -0.67 14.93 -10.30
C MET A 116 -0.85 15.87 -11.49
N ASP A 117 0.17 15.94 -12.35
CA ASP A 117 0.16 16.75 -13.56
C ASP A 117 -0.30 15.96 -14.79
N LYS A 118 -0.22 16.59 -15.98
CA LYS A 118 -0.54 15.92 -17.25
C LYS A 118 0.31 14.67 -17.47
N ARG A 119 1.59 14.69 -17.05
CA ARG A 119 2.49 13.54 -17.19
C ARG A 119 2.03 12.38 -16.32
N PHE A 120 1.63 12.65 -15.08
CA PHE A 120 1.05 11.63 -14.20
C PHE A 120 -0.20 10.98 -14.80
N HIS A 121 -1.09 11.77 -15.40
CA HIS A 121 -2.29 11.23 -16.07
C HIS A 121 -1.99 10.41 -17.33
N SER A 122 -0.96 10.78 -18.10
CA SER A 122 -0.46 9.94 -19.20
C SER A 122 0.05 8.60 -18.67
N ILE A 123 0.83 8.61 -17.58
CA ILE A 123 1.34 7.39 -16.94
C ILE A 123 0.19 6.54 -16.40
N LEU A 124 -0.81 7.13 -15.74
CA LEU A 124 -2.01 6.41 -15.30
C LEU A 124 -2.75 5.73 -16.47
N SER A 125 -2.75 6.34 -17.66
CA SER A 125 -3.36 5.74 -18.85
C SER A 125 -2.60 4.50 -19.30
N ILE A 126 -1.26 4.53 -19.24
CA ILE A 126 -0.41 3.35 -19.48
C ILE A 126 -0.66 2.28 -18.41
N LEU A 127 -0.68 2.65 -17.12
CA LEU A 127 -0.93 1.70 -16.03
C LEU A 127 -2.30 1.02 -16.15
N ARG A 128 -3.31 1.73 -16.64
CA ARG A 128 -4.63 1.15 -16.95
C ARG A 128 -4.56 0.17 -18.12
N HIS A 129 -3.79 0.50 -19.16
CA HIS A 129 -3.57 -0.39 -20.31
C HIS A 129 -2.86 -1.68 -19.89
N CYS A 130 -1.85 -1.59 -19.03
CA CYS A 130 -1.12 -2.73 -18.47
C CYS A 130 -1.87 -3.44 -17.30
N HIS A 131 -3.15 -3.14 -17.09
CA HIS A 131 -3.99 -3.72 -16.03
C HIS A 131 -3.40 -3.61 -14.61
N ARG A 132 -2.65 -2.55 -14.31
CA ARG A 132 -2.06 -2.30 -12.99
C ARG A 132 -2.97 -1.49 -12.08
N VAL A 133 -3.78 -0.61 -12.66
CA VAL A 133 -4.68 0.30 -11.92
C VAL A 133 -6.02 0.39 -12.62
N ARG A 134 -7.11 0.47 -11.84
CA ARG A 134 -8.45 0.85 -12.30
C ARG A 134 -8.96 2.10 -11.60
N GLN A 135 -9.81 2.88 -12.26
CA GLN A 135 -10.40 4.09 -11.69
C GLN A 135 -11.86 3.84 -11.32
N VAL A 136 -12.23 4.18 -10.08
CA VAL A 136 -13.61 4.24 -9.63
C VAL A 136 -13.92 5.68 -9.25
N ARG A 137 -14.98 6.24 -9.84
CA ARG A 137 -15.43 7.61 -9.57
C ARG A 137 -16.71 7.56 -8.75
N GLY A 138 -16.75 8.33 -7.67
CA GLY A 138 -17.93 8.43 -6.82
C GLY A 138 -17.78 9.54 -5.78
N SER A 139 -18.86 10.25 -5.49
CA SER A 139 -18.88 11.35 -4.51
C SER A 139 -17.84 12.45 -4.80
N LYS A 140 -17.69 12.83 -6.08
CA LYS A 140 -16.68 13.80 -6.56
C LYS A 140 -15.21 13.40 -6.25
N LEU A 141 -14.97 12.14 -5.90
CA LEU A 141 -13.64 11.60 -5.60
C LEU A 141 -13.29 10.49 -6.60
N VAL A 142 -12.05 10.52 -7.09
CA VAL A 142 -11.49 9.48 -7.95
C VAL A 142 -10.60 8.57 -7.11
N ARG A 143 -10.88 7.27 -7.15
CA ARG A 143 -10.16 6.22 -6.45
C ARG A 143 -9.37 5.40 -7.46
N TYR A 144 -8.07 5.29 -7.25
CA TYR A 144 -7.16 4.49 -8.05
C TYR A 144 -6.96 3.16 -7.34
N ILE A 145 -7.67 2.13 -7.80
CA ILE A 145 -7.63 0.79 -7.21
C ILE A 145 -6.52 -0.01 -7.88
N ILE A 146 -5.80 -0.77 -7.06
CA ILE A 146 -4.61 -1.53 -7.41
C ILE A 146 -5.03 -2.94 -7.84
N CYS A 147 -4.82 -3.24 -9.12
CA CYS A 147 -5.19 -4.50 -9.74
C CYS A 147 -4.16 -5.60 -9.48
#